data_AF-A0A518DHJ7-F1
#
_entry.id   AF-A0A518DHJ7-F1
#
_cell.length_a   1.000
_cell.length_b   1.000
_cell.length_c   1.000
_cell.angle_alpha   90.00
_cell.angle_beta   90.00
_cell.angle_gamma   90.00
#
_symmetry.space_group_name_H-M   'P 1'
#
loop_
_entity.id
_entity.type
_entity.pdbx_description
1 polymer ?
#
loop_
_entity_poly.entity_id
_entity_poly.type
_entity_poly.pdbx_seq_one_letter_code
_entity_poly.pdbx_strand_id
1 'polypeptide(L)'
;MVKLIAWNIARRAEAWRYLLDTDADVALLQEAAAPPADVARRLDIDPAPWQTAGAGVNRTWRAATVRLSSRVEVQWVESKPVADASPGELAVSRPGTLSAAIVTPPNGRPFVVASMYAPWERPHATTESR
;
A
#
# COMPACT_ATOMS: atom_id res chain seq x y z
N MET A 1 9.26 -4.02 -20.12
CA MET A 1 9.79 -4.23 -18.76
C MET A 1 8.83 -3.58 -17.78
N VAL A 2 8.48 -4.26 -16.69
CA VAL A 2 7.61 -3.68 -15.64
C VAL A 2 8.44 -2.77 -14.74
N LYS A 3 7.95 -1.57 -14.45
CA LYS A 3 8.59 -0.61 -13.56
C LYS A 3 7.82 -0.52 -12.24
N LEU A 4 8.55 -0.67 -11.13
CA LEU A 4 7.99 -0.58 -9.79
C LEU A 4 8.62 0.64 -9.09
N ILE A 5 7.83 1.35 -8.28
CA ILE A 5 8.34 2.34 -7.35
C ILE A 5 7.93 1.95 -5.93
N ALA A 6 8.86 2.01 -4.98
CA ALA A 6 8.57 1.82 -3.56
C ALA A 6 8.86 3.14 -2.84
N TRP A 7 7.87 3.66 -2.10
CA TRP A 7 7.97 4.99 -1.52
C TRP A 7 7.15 5.14 -0.23
N ASN A 8 7.81 5.53 0.86
CA ASN A 8 7.13 6.11 2.00
C ASN A 8 6.74 7.56 1.67
N ILE A 9 5.46 7.80 1.44
CA ILE A 9 4.95 9.12 1.03
C ILE A 9 4.66 10.04 2.21
N ALA A 10 4.89 9.58 3.44
CA ALA A 10 4.77 10.35 4.69
C ALA A 10 3.46 11.16 4.77
N ARG A 11 2.34 10.57 4.31
CA ARG A 11 1.00 11.17 4.26
C ARG A 11 0.88 12.43 3.39
N ARG A 12 1.85 12.70 2.51
CA ARG A 12 1.89 13.92 1.69
C ARG A 12 0.96 13.79 0.47
N ALA A 13 0.06 14.76 0.31
CA ALA A 13 -0.89 14.82 -0.80
C ALA A 13 -0.17 15.02 -2.15
N GLU A 14 0.93 15.77 -2.17
CA GLU A 14 1.71 16.07 -3.37
C GLU A 14 2.37 14.81 -3.96
N ALA A 15 2.74 13.86 -3.10
CA ALA A 15 3.32 12.59 -3.55
C ALA A 15 2.34 11.79 -4.42
N TRP A 16 1.05 11.79 -4.08
CA TRP A 16 0.00 11.16 -4.89
C TRP A 16 -0.09 11.76 -6.30
N ARG A 17 0.05 13.09 -6.40
CA ARG A 17 0.04 13.78 -7.69
C ARG A 17 1.27 13.40 -8.51
N TYR A 18 2.44 13.42 -7.88
CA TYR A 18 3.70 13.07 -8.52
C TYR A 18 3.72 11.63 -9.05
N LEU A 19 3.08 10.67 -8.36
CA LEU A 19 2.99 9.28 -8.85
C LEU A 19 2.39 9.17 -10.25
N LEU A 20 1.40 10.02 -10.57
CA LEU A 20 0.73 10.03 -11.88
C LEU A 20 1.61 10.58 -13.00
N ASP A 21 2.69 11.27 -12.66
CA ASP A 21 3.67 11.81 -13.61
C ASP A 21 4.89 10.87 -13.78
N THR A 22 4.93 9.76 -13.04
CA THR A 22 5.98 8.74 -13.18
C THR A 22 5.70 7.80 -14.36
N ASP A 23 6.72 7.07 -14.80
CA ASP A 23 6.60 6.01 -15.79
C ASP A 23 6.46 4.61 -15.18
N ALA A 24 6.23 4.55 -13.86
CA ALA A 24 6.04 3.32 -13.10
C ALA A 24 4.71 2.65 -13.46
N ASP A 25 4.68 1.31 -13.40
CA ASP A 25 3.47 0.54 -13.63
C ASP A 25 2.70 0.27 -12.33
N VAL A 26 3.44 0.06 -11.24
CA VAL A 26 2.88 -0.20 -9.90
C VAL A 26 3.68 0.56 -8.86
N ALA A 27 2.99 1.14 -7.88
CA ALA A 27 3.60 1.77 -6.71
C ALA A 27 3.31 0.99 -5.42
N LEU A 28 4.34 0.82 -4.60
CA LEU A 28 4.32 0.22 -3.27
C LEU A 28 4.52 1.32 -2.23
N LEU A 29 3.42 1.80 -1.65
CA LEU A 29 3.41 2.99 -0.83
C LEU A 29 3.39 2.63 0.66
N GLN A 30 4.14 3.38 1.47
CA GLN A 30 4.09 3.35 2.93
C GLN A 30 3.60 4.70 3.46
N GLU A 31 3.00 4.71 4.66
CA GLU A 31 2.36 5.90 5.26
C GLU A 31 1.40 6.63 4.31
N ALA A 32 0.67 5.87 3.49
CA ALA A 32 -0.26 6.42 2.54
C ALA A 32 -1.57 6.79 3.23
N ALA A 33 -1.83 8.08 3.40
CA ALA A 33 -3.17 8.59 3.66
C ALA A 33 -4.01 8.54 2.38
N ALA A 34 -5.34 8.61 2.50
CA ALA A 34 -6.24 8.58 1.35
C ALA A 34 -5.83 9.58 0.25
N PRO A 35 -5.88 9.19 -1.04
CA PRO A 35 -5.50 10.09 -2.12
C PRO A 35 -6.43 11.31 -2.18
N PRO A 36 -5.90 12.49 -2.53
CA PRO A 36 -6.70 13.69 -2.77
C PRO A 36 -7.78 13.47 -3.85
N ALA A 37 -8.93 14.13 -3.69
CA ALA A 37 -10.09 13.94 -4.56
C ALA A 37 -9.83 14.22 -6.05
N ASP A 38 -8.91 15.14 -6.35
CA ASP A 38 -8.50 15.50 -7.72
C ASP A 38 -7.77 14.37 -8.45
N VAL A 39 -7.14 13.45 -7.72
CA VAL A 39 -6.38 12.33 -8.29
C VAL A 39 -6.96 10.96 -7.98
N ALA A 40 -7.84 10.85 -6.97
CA ALA A 40 -8.39 9.57 -6.50
C ALA A 40 -9.01 8.72 -7.61
N ARG A 41 -9.73 9.33 -8.58
CA ARG A 41 -10.38 8.60 -9.69
C ARG A 41 -9.42 8.07 -10.75
N ARG A 42 -8.17 8.53 -10.75
CA ARG A 42 -7.12 8.12 -11.70
C ARG A 42 -6.24 7.00 -11.13
N LEU A 43 -6.39 6.70 -9.84
CA LEU A 43 -5.60 5.71 -9.15
C LEU A 43 -6.46 4.46 -8.97
N ASP A 44 -5.85 3.31 -9.23
CA ASP A 44 -6.48 2.02 -9.07
C ASP A 44 -5.83 1.32 -7.87
N ILE A 45 -6.61 1.17 -6.79
CA ILE A 45 -6.15 0.81 -5.44
C ILE A 45 -7.20 -0.12 -4.82
N ASP A 46 -6.76 -1.08 -3.99
CA ASP A 46 -7.68 -1.94 -3.24
C ASP A 46 -8.65 -1.15 -2.33
N PRO A 47 -9.83 -1.72 -2.02
CA PRO A 47 -10.86 -1.03 -1.25
C PRO A 47 -10.63 -1.05 0.27
N ALA A 48 -9.49 -1.57 0.77
CA ALA A 48 -9.34 -1.69 2.21
C ALA A 48 -9.26 -0.31 2.91
N PRO A 49 -9.69 -0.23 4.19
CA PRO A 49 -9.83 1.05 4.87
C PRO A 49 -8.51 1.80 5.00
N TRP A 50 -8.55 3.13 4.93
CA TRP A 50 -7.40 4.03 5.15
C TRP A 50 -7.01 4.13 6.63
N GLN A 51 -6.57 3.00 7.18
CA GLN A 51 -6.29 2.87 8.59
C GLN A 51 -5.17 1.86 8.84
N THR A 52 -4.30 2.16 9.80
CA THR A 52 -3.33 1.22 10.35
C THR A 52 -3.65 0.97 11.82
N ALA A 53 -3.78 -0.31 12.18
CA ALA A 53 -3.97 -0.77 13.55
C ALA A 53 -2.67 -0.71 14.34
N GLY A 54 -2.74 -0.40 15.63
CA GLY A 54 -1.59 -0.38 16.55
C GLY A 54 -2.00 -0.18 18.01
N ALA A 55 -1.03 0.05 18.91
CA ALA A 55 -1.19 0.13 20.36
C ALA A 55 -2.05 1.33 20.82
N GLY A 56 -3.37 1.25 20.62
CA GLY A 56 -4.36 2.22 21.09
C GLY A 56 -4.56 3.42 20.17
N VAL A 57 -3.92 3.47 18.99
CA VAL A 57 -4.05 4.58 18.05
C VAL A 57 -4.46 4.05 16.67
N ASN A 58 -5.61 4.51 16.20
CA ASN A 58 -6.04 4.34 14.81
C ASN A 58 -5.43 5.45 13.97
N ARG A 59 -4.48 5.09 13.12
CA ARG A 59 -3.78 6.06 12.25
C ARG A 59 -4.45 6.09 10.90
N THR A 60 -4.76 7.27 10.36
CA THR A 60 -5.51 7.47 9.11
C THR A 60 -4.66 7.28 7.84
N TRP A 61 -3.78 6.30 7.85
CA TRP A 61 -2.89 5.94 6.75
C TRP A 61 -2.61 4.44 6.76
N ARG A 62 -2.10 3.89 5.66
CA ARG A 62 -1.77 2.46 5.50
C ARG A 62 -0.63 2.22 4.51
N ALA A 63 -0.16 0.98 4.43
CA ALA A 63 0.53 0.48 3.25
C ALA A 63 -0.47 0.30 2.10
N ALA A 64 -0.07 0.63 0.87
CA ALA A 64 -0.93 0.52 -0.31
C ALA A 64 -0.16 0.02 -1.53
N THR A 65 -0.85 -0.74 -2.38
CA THR A 65 -0.37 -1.16 -3.71
C THR A 65 -1.27 -0.51 -4.76
N VAL A 66 -0.67 0.28 -5.64
CA VAL A 66 -1.39 1.13 -6.59
C VAL A 66 -1.00 0.75 -8.01
N ARG A 67 -1.98 0.47 -8.86
CA ARG A 67 -1.75 0.35 -10.30
C ARG A 67 -1.74 1.74 -10.92
N LEU A 68 -0.66 2.07 -11.62
CA LEU A 68 -0.45 3.37 -12.27
C LEU A 68 -0.58 3.30 -13.81
N SER A 69 -0.59 2.09 -14.36
CA SER A 69 -0.49 1.86 -15.80
C SER A 69 -1.39 0.72 -16.25
N SER A 70 -2.00 0.86 -17.42
CA SER A 70 -2.77 -0.20 -18.08
C SER A 70 -1.87 -1.28 -18.71
N ARG A 71 -0.54 -1.11 -18.71
CA ARG A 71 0.40 -2.09 -19.27
C ARG A 71 0.50 -3.38 -18.46
N VAL A 72 0.07 -3.38 -17.20
CA VAL A 72 0.08 -4.57 -16.34
C VAL A 72 -1.31 -4.82 -15.79
N GLU A 73 -1.64 -6.07 -15.54
CA GLU A 73 -2.81 -6.44 -14.76
C GLU A 73 -2.44 -6.59 -13.29
N VAL A 74 -3.32 -6.16 -12.40
CA VAL A 74 -3.10 -6.20 -10.95
C VAL A 74 -4.30 -6.86 -10.29
N GLN A 75 -4.03 -7.91 -9.51
CA GLN A 75 -5.00 -8.56 -8.64
C GLN A 75 -4.56 -8.35 -7.20
N TRP A 76 -5.28 -7.51 -6.45
CA TRP A 76 -5.00 -7.32 -5.02
C TRP A 76 -5.29 -8.60 -4.25
N VAL A 77 -4.41 -8.90 -3.29
CA VAL A 77 -4.60 -9.99 -2.33
C VAL A 77 -5.20 -9.38 -1.08
N GLU A 78 -6.45 -9.72 -0.79
CA GLU A 78 -7.11 -9.30 0.44
C GLU A 78 -6.33 -9.83 1.65
N SER A 79 -6.05 -8.94 2.61
CA SER A 79 -5.46 -9.32 3.88
C SER A 79 -6.53 -9.32 4.97
N LYS A 80 -6.41 -10.25 5.91
CA LYS A 80 -7.34 -10.41 7.04
C LYS A 80 -6.59 -10.39 8.37
N PRO A 81 -7.21 -9.89 9.45
CA PRO A 81 -6.66 -10.07 10.79
C PRO A 81 -6.31 -11.55 11.04
N VAL A 82 -5.20 -11.83 11.72
CA VAL A 82 -4.76 -13.23 12.01
C VAL A 82 -5.86 -14.07 12.65
N ALA A 83 -6.70 -13.47 13.50
CA ALA A 83 -7.80 -14.16 14.17
C ALA A 83 -8.92 -14.59 13.20
N ASP A 84 -9.05 -13.93 12.06
CA ASP A 84 -10.14 -14.12 11.09
C ASP A 84 -9.66 -14.85 9.82
N ALA A 85 -8.36 -15.04 9.65
CA ALA A 85 -7.75 -15.62 8.46
C ALA A 85 -7.82 -17.16 8.49
N SER A 86 -8.24 -17.74 7.37
CA SER A 86 -8.25 -19.18 7.10
C SER A 86 -6.94 -19.65 6.43
N PRO A 87 -6.64 -20.96 6.43
CA PRO A 87 -5.49 -21.48 5.68
C PRO A 87 -5.52 -21.07 4.21
N GLY A 88 -4.39 -20.55 3.71
CA GLY A 88 -4.26 -20.04 2.34
C GLY A 88 -4.63 -18.56 2.17
N GLU A 89 -5.19 -17.91 3.19
CA GLU A 89 -5.45 -16.47 3.19
C GLU A 89 -4.25 -15.67 3.72
N LEU A 90 -4.13 -14.42 3.30
CA LEU A 90 -3.07 -13.53 3.74
C LEU A 90 -3.40 -12.95 5.13
N ALA A 91 -2.91 -13.62 6.17
CA ALA A 91 -3.07 -13.21 7.56
C ALA A 91 -2.13 -12.04 7.93
N VAL A 92 -2.67 -11.00 8.57
CA VAL A 92 -1.92 -9.83 9.06
C VAL A 92 -2.22 -9.54 10.53
N SER A 93 -1.17 -9.38 11.35
CA SER A 93 -1.35 -9.13 12.80
C SER A 93 -1.87 -7.72 13.08
N ARG A 94 -1.55 -6.75 12.19
CA ARG A 94 -1.95 -5.35 12.28
C ARG A 94 -2.53 -4.92 10.94
N PRO A 95 -3.86 -4.87 10.77
CA PRO A 95 -4.47 -4.37 9.54
C PRO A 95 -3.91 -3.00 9.13
N GLY A 96 -3.68 -2.81 7.84
CA GLY A 96 -3.08 -1.60 7.27
C GLY A 96 -1.55 -1.57 7.20
N THR A 97 -0.82 -2.49 7.85
CA THR A 97 0.65 -2.54 7.76
C THR A 97 1.18 -3.26 6.52
N LEU A 98 0.30 -3.92 5.77
CA LEU A 98 0.66 -4.71 4.59
C LEU A 98 -0.41 -4.53 3.52
N SER A 99 0.03 -4.31 2.28
CA SER A 99 -0.80 -4.42 1.07
C SER A 99 -0.03 -5.28 0.07
N ALA A 100 -0.70 -6.21 -0.57
CA ALA A 100 -0.09 -7.12 -1.53
C ALA A 100 -0.95 -7.28 -2.78
N ALA A 101 -0.30 -7.58 -3.90
CA ALA A 101 -0.97 -7.88 -5.15
C ALA A 101 -0.15 -8.86 -5.99
N ILE A 102 -0.85 -9.58 -6.86
CA ILE A 102 -0.26 -10.34 -7.96
C ILE A 102 -0.25 -9.43 -9.18
N VAL A 103 0.93 -9.19 -9.74
CA VAL A 103 1.14 -8.38 -10.94
C VAL A 103 1.41 -9.31 -12.11
N THR A 104 0.63 -9.18 -13.18
CA THR A 104 0.80 -9.95 -14.41
C THR A 104 1.28 -9.05 -15.55
N PRO A 105 2.55 -9.19 -15.99
CA PRO A 105 3.05 -8.49 -17.17
C PRO A 105 2.44 -9.04 -18.47
N PRO A 106 2.39 -8.27 -19.57
CA PRO A 106 1.82 -8.74 -20.85
C PRO A 106 2.46 -10.01 -21.41
N ASN A 107 3.79 -10.11 -21.28
CA ASN A 107 4.60 -11.21 -21.84
C ASN A 107 5.51 -11.84 -20.78
N GLY A 108 5.06 -11.87 -19.52
CA GLY A 108 5.88 -12.31 -18.39
C GLY A 108 5.14 -13.24 -17.45
N ARG A 109 5.88 -13.85 -16.52
CA ARG A 109 5.26 -14.64 -15.45
C ARG A 109 4.67 -13.70 -14.39
N PRO A 110 3.50 -14.01 -13.83
CA PRO A 110 2.98 -13.29 -12.68
C PRO A 110 3.96 -13.32 -11.50
N PHE A 111 4.01 -12.25 -10.72
CA PHE A 111 4.81 -12.17 -9.50
C PHE A 111 4.06 -11.40 -8.42
N VAL A 112 4.40 -11.67 -7.16
CA VAL A 112 3.81 -11.00 -6.01
C VAL A 112 4.61 -9.75 -5.67
N VAL A 113 3.90 -8.66 -5.39
CA VAL A 113 4.46 -7.47 -4.75
C VAL A 113 3.80 -7.26 -3.41
N ALA A 114 4.55 -6.71 -2.46
CA ALA A 114 4.03 -6.31 -1.17
C ALA A 114 4.64 -4.99 -0.73
N SER A 115 3.81 -4.04 -0.31
CA SER A 115 4.21 -2.91 0.50
C SER A 115 4.02 -3.28 1.96
N MET A 116 5.07 -3.14 2.77
CA MET A 116 5.04 -3.45 4.19
C MET A 116 5.65 -2.31 4.99
N TYR A 117 4.90 -1.84 5.98
CA TYR A 117 5.36 -0.81 6.91
C TYR A 117 4.57 -0.88 8.21
N ALA A 118 5.26 -0.76 9.34
CA ALA A 118 4.63 -0.71 10.65
C ALA A 118 5.11 0.53 11.41
N PRO A 119 4.22 1.21 12.16
CA PRO A 119 4.65 2.23 13.08
C PRO A 119 5.47 1.62 14.21
N TRP A 120 6.40 2.38 14.75
CA TRP A 120 7.02 2.05 16.02
C TRP A 120 5.97 2.17 17.13
N GLU A 121 5.60 1.05 17.75
CA GLU A 121 4.63 1.03 18.87
C GLU A 121 5.21 1.65 20.14
N ARG A 122 6.55 1.66 20.26
CA ARG A 122 7.31 2.33 21.31
C ARG A 122 8.46 3.08 20.64
N PRO A 123 8.21 4.27 20.06
CA PRO A 123 9.26 5.02 19.39
C PRO A 123 10.30 5.47 20.41
N HIS A 124 11.57 5.45 20.01
CA HIS A 124 12.64 6.00 20.83
C HIS A 124 12.53 7.54 20.82
N ALA A 125 12.87 8.20 21.94
CA ALA A 125 12.71 9.65 22.06
C ALA A 125 13.47 10.45 20.97
N THR A 126 14.55 9.88 20.43
CA THR A 126 15.38 10.50 19.38
C THR A 126 14.81 10.40 17.97
N THR A 127 13.76 9.60 17.73
CA THR A 127 13.20 9.45 16.38
C THR A 127 12.09 10.45 16.08
N GLU A 128 11.71 11.27 17.09
CA GLU A 128 10.63 12.26 17.02
C GLU A 128 9.33 11.72 16.39
N SER A 129 9.13 10.41 16.44
CA SER A 129 7.99 9.72 15.84
C SER A 129 6.80 9.91 16.77
N ARG A 130 6.05 11.00 16.55
CA ARG A 130 4.80 11.32 17.26
C ARG A 130 3.60 10.98 16.39
#